data_AF-A0A6V7JJ78-F1
#
_entry.id   AF-A0A6V7JJ78-F1
#
_cell.length_a   1.000
_cell.length_b   1.000
_cell.length_c   1.000
_cell.angle_alpha   90.00
_cell.angle_beta   90.00
_cell.angle_gamma   90.00
#
_symmetry.space_group_name_H-M   'P 1'
#
loop_
_entity.id
_entity.type
_entity.pdbx_description
1 polymer ?
#
loop_
_entity_poly.entity_id
_entity_poly.type
_entity_poly.pdbx_seq_one_letter_code
_entity_poly.pdbx_strand_id
1 'polypeptide(L)' 'IIGVSADEDCRSQPCLIVNIYYSALDNKSRLFFKNQLMPAYAELRDHIIVNPIPFGRAK' A
#
# COMPACT_ATOMS: atom_id res chain seq x y z
N ILE A 1 -5.99 10.94 -21.13
CA ILE A 1 -6.04 10.09 -19.92
C ILE A 1 -4.60 9.79 -19.57
N ILE A 2 -4.03 10.47 -18.58
CA ILE A 2 -2.64 10.23 -18.16
C ILE A 2 -2.70 9.00 -17.25
N GLY A 3 -2.29 7.85 -17.78
CA GLY A 3 -2.09 6.63 -17.00
C GLY A 3 -0.92 6.85 -16.06
N VAL A 4 -1.16 6.76 -14.76
CA VAL A 4 -0.12 6.75 -13.73
C VAL A 4 0.63 5.43 -13.87
N SER A 5 1.88 5.45 -14.32
CA SER A 5 2.71 4.25 -14.42
C SER A 5 2.99 3.72 -13.03
N ALA A 6 2.47 2.53 -12.74
CA ALA A 6 2.59 1.82 -11.47
C ALA A 6 3.94 1.09 -11.33
N ASP A 7 5.03 1.71 -11.74
CA ASP A 7 6.37 1.14 -11.64
C ASP A 7 7.18 1.98 -10.63
N GLU A 8 6.80 1.94 -9.36
CA GLU A 8 7.82 2.09 -8.31
C GLU A 8 8.59 0.77 -8.27
N ASP A 9 9.67 0.70 -9.03
CA ASP A 9 10.56 -0.45 -9.05
C ASP A 9 11.15 -0.69 -7.66
N CYS A 10 11.01 -1.91 -7.15
CA CYS A 10 11.72 -2.38 -5.96
C CYS A 10 13.22 -2.16 -6.14
N ARG A 11 13.85 -1.48 -5.19
CA ARG A 11 15.27 -1.10 -5.26
C ARG A 11 16.21 -2.18 -4.73
N SER A 12 15.67 -3.23 -4.13
CA SER A 12 16.42 -4.36 -3.55
C SER A 12 15.75 -5.72 -3.84
N GLN A 13 16.56 -6.78 -3.85
CA GLN A 13 16.09 -8.18 -3.93
C GLN A 13 16.27 -8.89 -2.58
N PRO A 14 15.33 -9.76 -2.16
CA PRO A 14 14.06 -10.06 -2.82
C PRO A 14 13.04 -8.92 -2.68
N CYS A 15 12.28 -8.69 -3.75
CA CYS A 15 11.17 -7.74 -3.74
C CYS A 15 9.86 -8.47 -3.41
N LEU A 16 9.10 -7.94 -2.45
CA LEU A 16 7.82 -8.52 -2.04
C LEU A 16 6.65 -7.64 -2.45
N ILE A 17 5.63 -8.25 -3.04
CA ILE A 17 4.37 -7.55 -3.35
C ILE A 17 3.45 -7.67 -2.15
N VAL A 18 3.03 -6.53 -1.61
CA VAL A 18 2.13 -6.44 -0.46
C VAL A 18 0.80 -5.85 -0.90
N ASN A 19 -0.21 -6.71 -1.07
CA ASN A 19 -1.58 -6.30 -1.37
C ASN A 19 -2.33 -5.93 -0.08
N ILE A 20 -2.84 -4.70 0.01
CA ILE A 20 -3.53 -4.18 1.19
C ILE A 20 -4.99 -3.90 0.84
N TYR A 21 -5.89 -4.76 1.32
CA TYR A 21 -7.33 -4.62 1.12
C TYR A 21 -7.92 -3.71 2.18
N TYR A 22 -8.54 -2.60 1.78
CA TYR A 22 -8.96 -1.56 2.73
C TYR A 22 -10.23 -0.83 2.31
N SER A 23 -10.97 -0.27 3.27
CA SER A 23 -12.06 0.67 2.99
C SER A 23 -11.67 2.07 3.44
N ALA A 24 -11.80 3.07 2.55
CA ALA A 24 -11.40 4.45 2.83
C ALA A 24 -12.20 5.09 3.98
N LEU A 25 -13.45 4.65 4.20
CA LEU A 25 -14.33 5.17 5.25
C LEU A 25 -14.23 4.36 6.55
N ASP A 26 -13.56 3.20 6.54
CA ASP A 26 -13.37 2.40 7.73
C ASP A 26 -12.23 2.95 8.60
N ASN A 27 -12.51 3.20 9.87
CA ASN A 27 -11.53 3.81 10.78
C ASN A 27 -10.33 2.89 11.03
N LYS A 28 -10.53 1.56 11.09
CA LYS A 28 -9.43 0.62 11.31
C LYS A 28 -8.47 0.61 10.12
N SER A 29 -9.02 0.59 8.91
CA SER A 29 -8.26 0.73 7.66
C SER A 29 -7.40 2.00 7.67
N ARG A 30 -7.99 3.15 7.97
CA ARG A 30 -7.25 4.44 8.06
C ARG A 30 -6.16 4.42 9.13
N LEU A 31 -6.45 3.87 10.31
CA LEU A 31 -5.47 3.76 11.41
C LEU A 31 -4.32 2.81 11.06
N PHE A 32 -4.57 1.74 10.30
CA PHE A 32 -3.50 0.87 9.81
C PHE A 32 -2.51 1.64 8.93
N PHE A 33 -2.99 2.38 7.92
CA PHE A 33 -2.10 3.19 7.08
C PHE A 33 -1.30 4.21 7.89
N LYS A 34 -1.96 4.93 8.79
CA LYS A 34 -1.34 6.01 9.57
C LYS A 34 -0.34 5.50 10.62
N ASN A 35 -0.73 4.50 11.39
CA ASN A 35 -0.01 4.13 12.61
C ASN A 35 0.87 2.90 12.45
N GLN A 36 0.72 2.14 11.36
CA GLN A 36 1.48 0.91 11.13
C GLN A 36 2.26 0.97 9.82
N LEU A 37 1.56 1.13 8.68
CA LEU A 37 2.22 1.09 7.39
C LEU A 37 3.16 2.27 7.19
N MET A 38 2.70 3.50 7.42
CA MET A 38 3.52 4.69 7.15
C MET A 38 4.80 4.77 8.00
N PRO A 39 4.77 4.48 9.31
CA PRO A 39 5.99 4.41 10.10
C PRO A 39 6.99 3.36 9.59
N ALA A 40 6.50 2.18 9.19
CA ALA A 40 7.36 1.10 8.71
C ALA A 40 7.83 1.29 7.25
N TYR A 41 7.11 2.09 6.44
CA TYR A 41 7.39 2.23 5.01
C TYR A 41 8.77 2.82 4.73
N ALA A 42 9.28 3.69 5.60
CA ALA A 42 10.61 4.27 5.44
C ALA A 42 11.72 3.20 5.37
N GLU A 43 11.58 2.12 6.13
CA GLU A 43 12.54 1.01 6.19
C GLU A 43 12.25 -0.05 5.12
N LEU A 44 10.99 -0.21 4.73
CA LEU A 44 10.56 -1.29 3.86
C LEU A 44 10.49 -0.93 2.38
N ARG A 45 10.37 0.36 2.02
CA ARG A 45 10.06 0.82 0.64
C ARG A 45 11.00 0.30 -0.45
N ASP A 46 12.26 -0.01 -0.09
CA ASP A 46 13.23 -0.51 -1.07
C ASP A 46 13.06 -2.03 -1.32
N HIS A 47 12.32 -2.72 -0.46
CA HIS A 47 12.10 -4.17 -0.47
C HIS A 47 10.66 -4.59 -0.77
N ILE A 48 9.70 -3.66 -0.72
CA ILE A 48 8.28 -3.95 -0.93
C ILE A 48 7.64 -3.05 -1.98
N ILE A 49 6.74 -3.63 -2.76
CA ILE A 49 5.79 -2.91 -3.60
C ILE A 49 4.43 -2.99 -2.91
N VAL A 50 3.92 -1.85 -2.47
CA VAL A 50 2.62 -1.77 -1.79
C VAL A 50 1.52 -1.51 -2.81
N ASN A 51 0.54 -2.41 -2.87
CA ASN A 51 -0.63 -2.27 -3.72
C ASN A 51 -1.90 -2.10 -2.86
N PRO A 52 -2.38 -0.86 -2.64
CA PRO A 52 -3.62 -0.61 -1.92
C PRO A 52 -4.83 -0.94 -2.82
N ILE A 53 -5.62 -1.93 -2.43
CA ILE A 53 -6.80 -2.40 -3.15
C ILE A 53 -8.04 -1.97 -2.36
N PRO A 54 -8.85 -1.02 -2.87
CA PRO A 54 -10.12 -0.68 -2.26
C PRO A 54 -11.01 -1.92 -2.15
N PHE A 55 -11.40 -2.25 -0.93
CA PHE A 55 -12.17 -3.44 -0.60
C PHE A 55 -13.18 -3.12 0.50
N GLY A 56 -14.42 -3.55 0.31
CA GLY A 56 -15.49 -3.28 1.25
C GLY A 56 -16.85 -3.24 0.56
N ARG A 57 -17.89 -2.99 1.35
CA ARG A 57 -19.28 -2.91 0.88
C ARG A 57 -19.57 -1.52 0.31
N ALA A 58 -18.86 -1.11 -0.72
CA ALA A 58 -19.35 -0.03 -1.57
C ALA A 58 -20.63 -0.55 -2.24
N LYS A 59 -21.78 0.06 -1.88
CA LYS A 59 -23.03 -0.09 -2.62
C LYS A 59 -23.18 1.09 -3.56
#